data_AF-A0A6V8KT55-F1
#
_entry.id   AF-A0A6V8KT55-F1
#
_cell.length_a   1.000
_cell.length_b   1.000
_cell.length_c   1.000
_cell.angle_alpha   90.00
_cell.angle_beta   90.00
_cell.angle_gamma   90.00
#
_symmetry.space_group_name_H-M   'P 1'
#
loop_
_entity.id
_entity.type
_entity.pdbx_description
1 polymer ?
#
loop_
_entity_poly.entity_id
_entity_poly.type
_entity_poly.pdbx_seq_one_letter_code
_entity_poly.pdbx_strand_id
1 'polypeptide(L)'
;MRRSSSLLVLALLASLLAVVTSSAPAPGPRRGPLVREAPDTARAVQAAYAQGAPVRVADLTTGTRVVDALPDGTLKATLDARTARIRQDGRWVEVDTTLVRRADGAVVPRAVDVDLVLSGGGSAPMVRYARAGKGIALTWPGRLPAPVLDGPAATYPAVLPGVDLVLRAEVDGYTQHLVVRSAAAAKQPALRRIRLGLAATGVRVTAGRDGGLELRDPRAPWSPARRRRPCGTAPAGPRSRRSQWTAGPSPWFRTGGS
;
A
#
# COMPACT_ATOMS: atom_id res chain seq x y z
N MET A 1 -105.11 -5.56 -58.19
CA MET A 1 -104.24 -5.27 -59.35
C MET A 1 -102.79 -5.37 -58.89
N ARG A 2 -101.99 -6.18 -59.61
CA ARG A 2 -100.53 -6.08 -59.87
C ARG A 2 -99.59 -5.61 -58.74
N ARG A 3 -98.73 -6.51 -58.23
CA ARG A 3 -97.31 -6.75 -58.62
C ARG A 3 -96.32 -5.81 -57.91
N SER A 4 -95.47 -6.37 -57.02
CA SER A 4 -93.99 -6.46 -57.20
C SER A 4 -93.24 -5.27 -56.57
N SER A 5 -92.05 -5.31 -55.98
CA SER A 5 -91.03 -6.30 -55.63
C SER A 5 -89.93 -5.57 -54.80
N SER A 6 -89.03 -6.34 -54.18
CA SER A 6 -87.60 -6.01 -53.93
C SER A 6 -87.16 -5.46 -52.55
N LEU A 7 -86.73 -6.41 -51.71
CA LEU A 7 -85.45 -6.52 -51.00
C LEU A 7 -84.54 -5.29 -50.86
N LEU A 8 -84.05 -5.02 -49.63
CA LEU A 8 -82.62 -4.81 -49.37
C LEU A 8 -82.27 -4.92 -47.87
N VAL A 9 -81.27 -5.76 -47.61
CA VAL A 9 -80.59 -6.08 -46.34
C VAL A 9 -79.48 -5.05 -46.09
N LEU A 10 -79.23 -4.61 -44.85
CA LEU A 10 -77.88 -4.19 -44.44
C LEU A 10 -77.63 -4.25 -42.91
N ALA A 11 -76.81 -5.24 -42.56
CA ALA A 11 -75.83 -5.42 -41.47
C ALA A 11 -75.86 -4.54 -40.20
N LEU A 12 -76.12 -5.19 -39.06
CA LEU A 12 -75.71 -4.76 -37.71
C LEU A 12 -74.22 -5.08 -37.48
N LEU A 13 -73.40 -4.04 -37.32
CA LEU A 13 -71.99 -4.15 -36.90
C LEU A 13 -71.92 -4.10 -35.36
N ALA A 14 -71.63 -5.23 -34.74
CA ALA A 14 -71.28 -5.31 -33.32
C ALA A 14 -69.79 -4.97 -33.13
N SER A 15 -69.50 -3.82 -32.52
CA SER A 15 -68.14 -3.40 -32.17
C SER A 15 -67.67 -4.12 -30.91
N LEU A 16 -66.75 -5.09 -31.06
CA LEU A 16 -66.06 -5.75 -29.97
C LEU A 16 -64.83 -4.92 -29.57
N LEU A 17 -64.88 -4.22 -28.44
CA LEU A 17 -63.73 -3.54 -27.86
C LEU A 17 -62.76 -4.59 -27.28
N ALA A 18 -61.71 -4.93 -28.02
CA ALA A 18 -60.57 -5.65 -27.48
C ALA A 18 -59.72 -4.68 -26.65
N VAL A 19 -59.90 -4.70 -25.32
CA VAL A 19 -59.01 -4.00 -24.39
C VAL A 19 -57.67 -4.74 -24.39
N VAL A 20 -56.70 -4.23 -25.15
CA VAL A 20 -55.31 -4.68 -25.08
C VAL A 20 -54.71 -4.11 -23.80
N THR A 21 -54.70 -4.89 -22.73
CA THR A 21 -53.94 -4.57 -21.51
C THR A 21 -52.45 -4.69 -21.84
N SER A 22 -51.82 -3.56 -22.16
CA SER A 22 -50.36 -3.48 -22.28
C SER A 22 -49.76 -3.75 -20.90
N SER A 23 -49.29 -4.99 -20.68
CA SER A 23 -48.50 -5.34 -19.51
C SER A 23 -47.16 -4.63 -19.64
N ALA A 24 -46.99 -3.50 -18.94
CA ALA A 24 -45.70 -2.89 -18.77
C ALA A 24 -44.78 -3.92 -18.10
N PRO A 25 -43.57 -4.21 -18.64
CA PRO A 25 -42.66 -5.15 -18.03
C PRO A 25 -42.37 -4.70 -16.60
N ALA A 26 -42.56 -5.62 -15.65
CA ALA A 26 -42.27 -5.36 -14.25
C ALA A 26 -40.83 -4.81 -14.14
N PRO A 27 -40.59 -3.71 -13.39
CA PRO A 27 -39.24 -3.27 -13.09
C PRO A 27 -38.49 -4.46 -12.51
N GLY A 28 -37.43 -4.91 -13.19
CA GLY A 28 -36.58 -5.98 -12.67
C GLY A 28 -36.11 -5.63 -11.25
N PRO A 29 -35.81 -6.62 -10.40
CA PRO A 29 -35.36 -6.35 -9.05
C PRO A 29 -34.20 -5.36 -9.10
N ARG A 30 -34.38 -4.20 -8.45
CA ARG A 30 -33.33 -3.17 -8.32
C ARG A 30 -32.20 -3.83 -7.54
N ARG A 31 -31.16 -4.30 -8.25
CA ARG A 31 -29.93 -4.75 -7.61
C ARG A 31 -29.40 -3.58 -6.81
N GLY A 32 -29.35 -3.73 -5.50
CA GLY A 32 -28.68 -2.77 -4.62
C GLY A 32 -27.23 -2.56 -5.07
N PRO A 33 -26.58 -1.48 -4.61
CA PRO A 33 -25.18 -1.25 -4.94
C PRO A 33 -24.34 -2.46 -4.56
N LEU A 34 -23.43 -2.86 -5.46
CA LEU A 34 -22.54 -4.00 -5.23
C LEU A 34 -21.67 -3.75 -4.00
N VAL A 35 -21.54 -4.77 -3.16
CA VAL A 35 -20.63 -4.76 -2.02
C VAL A 35 -19.22 -4.98 -2.56
N ARG A 36 -18.34 -3.99 -2.38
CA ARG A 36 -16.94 -4.08 -2.83
C ARG A 36 -16.02 -4.67 -1.77
N GLU A 37 -16.35 -4.47 -0.50
CA GLU A 37 -15.57 -4.88 0.65
C GLU A 37 -16.50 -5.22 1.81
N ALA A 38 -16.16 -6.28 2.55
CA ALA A 38 -16.86 -6.72 3.74
C ALA A 38 -15.86 -6.90 4.89
N PRO A 39 -16.31 -6.71 6.15
CA PRO A 39 -15.41 -6.64 7.31
C PRO A 39 -14.77 -7.98 7.66
N ASP A 40 -15.38 -9.10 7.25
CA ASP A 40 -14.94 -10.46 7.56
C ASP A 40 -15.23 -11.43 6.41
N THR A 41 -14.62 -12.61 6.49
CA THR A 41 -14.72 -13.66 5.47
C THR A 41 -16.16 -14.12 5.25
N ALA A 42 -16.94 -14.29 6.32
CA ALA A 42 -18.30 -14.84 6.22
C ALA A 42 -19.23 -13.88 5.44
N ARG A 43 -19.18 -12.59 5.79
CA ARG A 43 -19.94 -11.55 5.08
C ARG A 43 -19.47 -11.37 3.65
N ALA A 44 -18.16 -11.46 3.40
CA ALA A 44 -17.62 -11.36 2.05
C ALA A 44 -18.11 -12.49 1.15
N VAL A 45 -18.07 -13.74 1.63
CA VAL A 45 -18.56 -14.91 0.89
C VAL A 45 -20.06 -14.81 0.62
N GLN A 46 -20.86 -14.43 1.63
CA GLN A 46 -22.30 -14.25 1.47
C GLN A 46 -22.62 -13.19 0.40
N ALA A 47 -21.94 -12.05 0.45
CA ALA A 47 -22.12 -10.97 -0.51
C ALA A 47 -21.66 -11.39 -1.92
N ALA A 48 -20.51 -12.06 -2.03
CA ALA A 48 -19.97 -12.52 -3.31
C ALA A 48 -20.90 -13.53 -3.99
N TYR A 49 -21.47 -14.46 -3.21
CA TYR A 49 -22.47 -15.41 -3.67
C TYR A 49 -23.74 -14.69 -4.16
N ALA A 50 -24.28 -13.78 -3.34
CA ALA A 50 -25.53 -13.07 -3.66
C ALA A 50 -25.42 -12.17 -4.90
N GLN A 51 -24.25 -11.56 -5.12
CA GLN A 51 -24.05 -10.60 -6.21
C GLN A 51 -23.38 -11.20 -7.46
N GLY A 52 -22.85 -12.42 -7.38
CA GLY A 52 -22.13 -13.07 -8.49
C GLY A 52 -20.82 -12.40 -8.88
N ALA A 53 -20.24 -11.57 -7.99
CA ALA A 53 -18.98 -10.86 -8.22
C ALA A 53 -18.08 -10.87 -6.98
N PRO A 54 -16.74 -10.84 -7.14
CA PRO A 54 -15.81 -10.88 -6.00
C PRO A 54 -16.01 -9.76 -4.98
N VAL A 55 -15.80 -10.08 -3.70
CA VAL A 55 -15.87 -9.12 -2.59
C VAL A 55 -14.59 -9.16 -1.77
N ARG A 56 -13.99 -7.99 -1.49
CA ARG A 56 -12.79 -7.91 -0.65
C ARG A 56 -13.08 -8.31 0.79
N VAL A 57 -12.16 -9.07 1.38
CA VAL A 57 -12.15 -9.42 2.81
C VAL A 57 -11.23 -8.44 3.55
N ALA A 58 -11.81 -7.48 4.27
CA ALA A 58 -11.09 -6.33 4.83
C ALA A 58 -10.03 -6.72 5.87
N ASP A 59 -10.42 -7.56 6.83
CA ASP A 59 -9.60 -8.07 7.95
C ASP A 59 -8.49 -9.03 7.50
N LEU A 60 -8.58 -9.56 6.27
CA LEU A 60 -7.51 -10.32 5.64
C LEU A 60 -6.66 -9.48 4.67
N THR A 61 -7.10 -8.29 4.28
CA THR A 61 -6.33 -7.42 3.39
C THR A 61 -5.26 -6.66 4.17
N THR A 62 -4.02 -6.69 3.67
CA THR A 62 -2.85 -5.99 4.22
C THR A 62 -2.11 -5.25 3.11
N GLY A 63 -1.06 -4.50 3.47
CA GLY A 63 -0.28 -3.76 2.49
C GLY A 63 0.43 -4.61 1.43
N THR A 64 0.59 -5.91 1.67
CA THR A 64 1.19 -6.87 0.72
C THR A 64 0.23 -7.99 0.30
N ARG A 65 -1.02 -7.98 0.79
CA ARG A 65 -1.96 -9.06 0.55
C ARG A 65 -3.35 -8.52 0.29
N VAL A 66 -3.93 -8.91 -0.83
CA VAL A 66 -5.36 -8.71 -1.09
C VAL A 66 -6.04 -10.07 -0.99
N VAL A 67 -7.15 -10.14 -0.27
CA VAL A 67 -7.99 -11.34 -0.23
C VAL A 67 -9.38 -10.98 -0.73
N ASP A 68 -9.83 -11.70 -1.75
CA ASP A 68 -11.18 -11.58 -2.30
C ASP A 68 -11.93 -12.90 -2.12
N ALA A 69 -13.17 -12.83 -1.66
CA ALA A 69 -14.12 -13.94 -1.71
C ALA A 69 -14.74 -14.01 -3.11
N LEU A 70 -14.74 -15.20 -3.70
CA LEU A 70 -15.29 -15.45 -5.03
C LEU A 70 -16.73 -16.00 -4.92
N PRO A 71 -17.57 -15.85 -5.96
CA PRO A 71 -18.96 -16.34 -5.93
C PRO A 71 -19.10 -17.86 -5.77
N ASP A 72 -18.06 -18.63 -6.09
CA ASP A 72 -18.00 -20.09 -5.93
C ASP A 72 -17.70 -20.53 -4.49
N GLY A 73 -17.56 -19.58 -3.56
CA GLY A 73 -17.26 -19.84 -2.15
C GLY A 73 -15.77 -19.98 -1.84
N THR A 74 -14.89 -19.88 -2.84
CA THR A 74 -13.44 -19.92 -2.64
C THR A 74 -12.87 -18.54 -2.30
N LEU A 75 -11.65 -18.51 -1.76
CA LEU A 75 -10.90 -17.27 -1.49
C LEU A 75 -9.70 -17.19 -2.44
N LYS A 76 -9.51 -16.03 -3.05
CA LYS A 76 -8.33 -15.72 -3.84
C LYS A 76 -7.44 -14.75 -3.05
N ALA A 77 -6.18 -15.12 -2.85
CA ALA A 77 -5.18 -14.24 -2.26
C ALA A 77 -4.17 -13.79 -3.31
N THR A 78 -3.98 -12.48 -3.45
CA THR A 78 -2.90 -11.88 -4.25
C THR A 78 -1.84 -11.36 -3.30
N LEU A 79 -0.57 -11.67 -3.57
CA LEU A 79 0.57 -11.31 -2.72
C LEU A 79 1.55 -10.43 -3.47
N ASP A 80 2.01 -9.38 -2.81
CA ASP A 80 3.04 -8.47 -3.30
C ASP A 80 4.36 -8.72 -2.54
N ALA A 81 5.49 -8.67 -3.26
CA ALA A 81 6.81 -8.86 -2.64
C ALA A 81 7.21 -7.72 -1.70
N ARG A 82 6.61 -6.54 -1.88
CA ARG A 82 6.77 -5.34 -1.05
C ARG A 82 5.40 -4.76 -0.77
N THR A 83 5.30 -3.89 0.23
CA THR A 83 4.07 -3.16 0.51
C THR A 83 3.69 -2.35 -0.73
N ALA A 84 2.54 -2.64 -1.32
CA ALA A 84 2.00 -1.96 -2.50
C ALA A 84 0.95 -0.93 -2.13
N ARG A 85 0.29 -1.12 -0.97
CA ARG A 85 -0.80 -0.27 -0.50
C ARG A 85 -0.69 0.00 0.99
N ILE A 86 -1.15 1.16 1.41
CA ILE A 86 -1.18 1.57 2.81
C ILE A 86 -2.56 2.09 3.16
N ARG A 87 -2.86 2.16 4.46
CA ARG A 87 -4.13 2.71 4.94
C ARG A 87 -3.92 4.16 5.38
N GLN A 88 -4.49 5.09 4.64
CA GLN A 88 -4.53 6.52 4.98
C GLN A 88 -5.98 6.96 5.13
N ASP A 89 -6.31 7.63 6.24
CA ASP A 89 -7.66 8.11 6.54
C ASP A 89 -8.75 7.02 6.39
N GLY A 90 -8.42 5.81 6.83
CA GLY A 90 -9.30 4.64 6.77
C GLY A 90 -9.42 3.98 5.39
N ARG A 91 -8.83 4.55 4.34
CA ARG A 91 -8.87 4.06 2.96
C ARG A 91 -7.55 3.43 2.53
N TRP A 92 -7.63 2.43 1.67
CA TRP A 92 -6.45 1.91 0.98
C TRP A 92 -6.05 2.88 -0.13
N VAL A 93 -4.78 3.27 -0.12
CA VAL A 93 -4.15 4.04 -1.20
C VAL A 93 -2.92 3.28 -1.67
N GLU A 94 -2.62 3.36 -2.96
CA GLU A 94 -1.38 2.82 -3.51
C GLU A 94 -0.20 3.62 -2.94
N VAL A 95 0.92 2.92 -2.77
CA VAL A 95 2.17 3.53 -2.32
C VAL A 95 2.68 4.51 -3.38
N ASP A 96 3.03 5.71 -2.94
CA ASP A 96 3.61 6.76 -3.76
C ASP A 96 4.78 7.40 -2.98
N THR A 97 6.00 7.00 -3.34
CA THR A 97 7.23 7.49 -2.72
C THR A 97 7.68 8.85 -3.26
N THR A 98 6.93 9.47 -4.18
CA THR A 98 7.27 10.77 -4.76
C THR A 98 7.34 11.83 -3.66
N LEU A 99 8.47 12.51 -3.56
CA LEU A 99 8.74 13.53 -2.57
C LEU A 99 8.10 14.85 -2.98
N VAL A 100 7.47 15.52 -2.02
CA VAL A 100 6.87 16.84 -2.16
C VAL A 100 7.31 17.74 -1.02
N ARG A 101 7.47 19.04 -1.32
CA ARG A 101 7.68 20.06 -0.29
C ARG A 101 6.35 20.45 0.34
N ARG A 102 6.32 20.50 1.66
CA ARG A 102 5.21 21.03 2.45
C ARG A 102 5.41 22.53 2.70
N ALA A 103 4.34 23.21 3.09
CA ALA A 103 4.33 24.64 3.42
C ALA A 103 5.30 25.03 4.56
N ASP A 104 5.59 24.11 5.49
CA ASP A 104 6.59 24.30 6.56
C ASP A 104 8.04 24.14 6.08
N GLY A 105 8.25 23.89 4.79
CA GLY A 105 9.55 23.67 4.16
C GLY A 105 10.05 22.22 4.24
N ALA A 106 9.40 21.35 5.00
CA ALA A 106 9.77 19.94 5.10
C ALA A 106 9.49 19.20 3.78
N VAL A 107 10.23 18.12 3.54
CA VAL A 107 10.06 17.26 2.37
C VAL A 107 9.51 15.91 2.82
N VAL A 108 8.40 15.46 2.24
CA VAL A 108 7.74 14.20 2.63
C VAL A 108 7.33 13.41 1.39
N PRO A 109 7.32 12.07 1.44
CA PRO A 109 6.69 11.26 0.39
C PRO A 109 5.16 11.43 0.44
N ARG A 110 4.49 11.22 -0.70
CA ARG A 110 3.03 11.33 -0.81
C ARG A 110 2.28 10.25 -0.03
N ALA A 111 2.73 8.99 -0.12
CA ALA A 111 2.08 7.85 0.52
C ALA A 111 3.07 6.70 0.80
N VAL A 112 3.50 6.56 2.06
CA VAL A 112 4.35 5.44 2.55
C VAL A 112 3.87 4.93 3.91
N ASP A 113 4.35 3.75 4.33
CA ASP A 113 3.90 3.03 5.55
C ASP A 113 4.55 3.57 6.84
N VAL A 114 5.28 4.68 6.75
CA VAL A 114 6.11 5.23 7.83
C VAL A 114 6.01 6.74 7.88
N ASP A 115 6.25 7.32 9.04
CA ASP A 115 6.36 8.76 9.22
C ASP A 115 7.77 9.20 8.82
N LEU A 116 7.99 9.39 7.52
CA LEU A 116 9.25 9.89 6.96
C LEU A 116 9.17 11.38 6.66
N VAL A 117 10.08 12.15 7.26
CA VAL A 117 10.25 13.58 6.97
C VAL A 117 11.72 13.86 6.69
N LEU A 118 11.99 14.46 5.54
CA LEU A 118 13.31 14.91 5.11
C LEU A 118 13.42 16.42 5.28
N SER A 119 14.65 16.90 5.50
CA SER A 119 14.92 18.33 5.70
C SER A 119 14.63 19.18 4.46
N GLY A 120 14.09 20.37 4.67
CA GLY A 120 14.05 21.41 3.64
C GLY A 120 15.38 22.11 3.37
N GLY A 121 16.40 21.82 4.20
CA GLY A 121 17.65 22.56 4.31
C GLY A 121 17.82 23.23 5.69
N GLY A 122 18.92 23.95 5.88
CA GLY A 122 19.26 24.65 7.11
C GLY A 122 19.81 23.72 8.19
N SER A 123 19.36 23.92 9.44
CA SER A 123 19.84 23.21 10.63
C SER A 123 18.84 22.19 11.18
N ALA A 124 17.69 22.01 10.54
CA ALA A 124 16.74 20.97 10.91
C ALA A 124 17.35 19.57 10.73
N PRO A 125 16.90 18.56 11.48
CA PRO A 125 17.30 17.18 11.27
C PRO A 125 17.15 16.79 9.80
N MET A 126 18.18 16.14 9.26
CA MET A 126 18.25 15.66 7.89
C MET A 126 17.13 14.67 7.59
N VAL A 127 16.87 13.76 8.54
CA VAL A 127 15.81 12.76 8.47
C VAL A 127 15.12 12.66 9.82
N ARG A 128 13.81 12.58 9.82
CA ARG A 128 12.99 12.06 10.92
C ARG A 128 12.26 10.83 10.39
N TYR A 129 12.42 9.73 11.09
CA TYR A 129 11.76 8.47 10.77
C TYR A 129 11.03 7.98 12.01
N ALA A 130 9.74 7.71 11.88
CA ALA A 130 8.96 7.06 12.93
C ALA A 130 8.00 6.00 12.38
N ARG A 131 7.68 5.04 13.25
CA ARG A 131 6.67 4.02 13.02
C ARG A 131 5.93 3.83 14.33
N ALA A 132 4.60 3.93 14.29
CA ALA A 132 3.74 3.83 15.47
C ALA A 132 4.18 4.78 16.62
N GLY A 133 4.53 6.02 16.29
CA GLY A 133 4.93 7.05 17.25
C GLY A 133 6.32 6.86 17.90
N LYS A 134 7.09 5.86 17.46
CA LYS A 134 8.45 5.57 17.94
C LYS A 134 9.43 5.77 16.80
N GLY A 135 10.59 6.36 17.06
CA GLY A 135 11.46 6.73 15.95
C GLY A 135 12.78 7.38 16.33
N ILE A 136 13.46 7.87 15.29
CA ILE A 136 14.74 8.57 15.37
C ILE A 136 14.71 9.85 14.55
N ALA A 137 15.62 10.75 14.89
CA ALA A 137 16.02 11.86 14.04
C ALA A 137 17.53 11.82 13.82
N LEU A 138 17.95 11.97 12.57
CA LEU A 138 19.35 12.08 12.18
C LEU A 138 19.66 13.49 11.74
N THR A 139 20.75 14.05 12.25
CA THR A 139 21.21 15.40 11.94
C THR A 139 22.53 15.35 11.20
N TRP A 140 22.60 16.07 10.08
CA TRP A 140 23.85 16.27 9.36
C TRP A 140 24.78 17.17 10.18
N PRO A 141 26.10 16.90 10.27
CA PRO A 141 27.02 17.67 11.11
C PRO A 141 27.19 19.15 10.71
N GLY A 142 26.74 19.54 9.51
CA GLY A 142 26.74 20.91 9.04
C GLY A 142 25.34 21.41 8.67
N ARG A 143 25.27 22.61 8.10
CA ARG A 143 24.02 23.10 7.49
C ARG A 143 23.76 22.38 6.17
N LEU A 144 22.53 21.96 5.97
CA LEU A 144 22.08 21.38 4.71
C LEU A 144 21.66 22.50 3.74
N PRO A 145 22.01 22.39 2.45
CA PRO A 145 21.40 23.21 1.41
C PRO A 145 19.94 22.80 1.18
N ALA A 146 19.20 23.59 0.41
CA ALA A 146 17.88 23.17 -0.03
C ALA A 146 18.00 22.00 -1.03
N PRO A 147 17.19 20.93 -0.89
CA PRO A 147 17.29 19.78 -1.78
C PRO A 147 16.65 20.02 -3.16
N VAL A 148 17.21 19.44 -4.20
CA VAL A 148 16.53 19.26 -5.48
C VAL A 148 15.74 17.96 -5.42
N LEU A 149 14.45 18.02 -5.75
CA LEU A 149 13.56 16.84 -5.70
C LEU A 149 13.38 16.26 -7.10
N ASP A 150 13.51 14.93 -7.19
CA ASP A 150 13.23 14.16 -8.41
C ASP A 150 12.60 12.82 -8.03
N GLY A 151 11.30 12.67 -8.28
CA GLY A 151 10.53 11.49 -7.87
C GLY A 151 10.73 11.18 -6.37
N PRO A 152 11.26 10.00 -6.00
CA PRO A 152 11.53 9.64 -4.62
C PRO A 152 12.84 10.19 -4.05
N ALA A 153 13.64 10.93 -4.83
CA ALA A 153 14.97 11.38 -4.44
C ALA A 153 15.00 12.86 -4.04
N ALA A 154 15.73 13.16 -2.97
CA ALA A 154 16.09 14.49 -2.52
C ALA A 154 17.62 14.62 -2.52
N THR A 155 18.14 15.44 -3.44
CA THR A 155 19.57 15.69 -3.60
C THR A 155 19.95 17.02 -2.95
N TYR A 156 20.80 16.95 -1.93
CA TYR A 156 21.38 18.09 -1.24
C TYR A 156 22.76 18.36 -1.87
N PRO A 157 22.90 19.39 -2.72
CA PRO A 157 24.13 19.63 -3.45
C PRO A 157 25.23 20.18 -2.54
N ALA A 158 26.49 19.78 -2.78
CA ALA A 158 27.64 20.39 -2.12
C ALA A 158 27.57 20.42 -0.58
N VAL A 159 27.08 19.34 0.04
CA VAL A 159 27.12 19.18 1.52
C VAL A 159 28.54 19.10 2.06
N LEU A 160 29.48 18.71 1.20
CA LEU A 160 30.92 18.89 1.31
C LEU A 160 31.44 19.35 -0.06
N PRO A 161 32.64 19.94 -0.17
CA PRO A 161 33.18 20.37 -1.46
C PRO A 161 33.24 19.21 -2.47
N GLY A 162 32.44 19.29 -3.53
CA GLY A 162 32.36 18.27 -4.58
C GLY A 162 31.61 16.98 -4.20
N VAL A 163 30.81 17.00 -3.12
CA VAL A 163 30.01 15.85 -2.66
C VAL A 163 28.58 16.27 -2.42
N ASP A 164 27.65 15.50 -2.95
CA ASP A 164 26.22 15.64 -2.68
C ASP A 164 25.74 14.55 -1.73
N LEU A 165 24.73 14.88 -0.93
CA LEU A 165 23.96 13.89 -0.18
C LEU A 165 22.67 13.62 -0.92
N VAL A 166 22.37 12.35 -1.15
CA VAL A 166 21.11 11.94 -1.78
C VAL A 166 20.35 11.05 -0.80
N LEU A 167 19.14 11.47 -0.49
CA LEU A 167 18.18 10.70 0.29
C LEU A 167 17.08 10.22 -0.64
N ARG A 168 16.77 8.93 -0.61
CA ARG A 168 15.67 8.37 -1.41
C ARG A 168 14.63 7.77 -0.50
N ALA A 169 13.37 8.16 -0.67
CA ALA A 169 12.26 7.58 0.05
C ALA A 169 11.96 6.15 -0.45
N GLU A 170 11.69 5.26 0.49
CA GLU A 170 11.20 3.91 0.25
C GLU A 170 9.89 3.69 0.99
N VAL A 171 9.21 2.59 0.69
CA VAL A 171 7.87 2.32 1.23
C VAL A 171 7.85 2.21 2.74
N ASP A 172 8.92 1.66 3.31
CA ASP A 172 9.08 1.35 4.72
C ASP A 172 10.28 2.08 5.35
N GLY A 173 10.89 3.03 4.64
CA GLY A 173 12.09 3.72 5.11
C GLY A 173 12.68 4.67 4.08
N TYR A 174 14.01 4.75 4.08
CA TYR A 174 14.77 5.57 3.14
C TYR A 174 16.16 4.98 2.95
N THR A 175 16.80 5.32 1.83
CA THR A 175 18.22 5.08 1.59
C THR A 175 18.99 6.38 1.56
N GLN A 176 20.25 6.30 1.99
CA GLN A 176 21.18 7.41 2.04
C GLN A 176 22.45 7.03 1.27
N HIS A 177 22.90 7.91 0.38
CA HIS A 177 24.20 7.77 -0.25
C HIS A 177 24.84 9.14 -0.51
N LEU A 178 26.15 9.14 -0.67
CA LEU A 178 26.94 10.33 -1.01
C LEU A 178 27.43 10.18 -2.44
N VAL A 179 27.15 11.17 -3.27
CA VAL A 179 27.63 11.23 -4.65
C VAL A 179 28.87 12.09 -4.67
N VAL A 180 30.01 11.45 -4.92
CA VAL A 180 31.31 12.12 -4.99
C VAL A 180 31.60 12.48 -6.45
N ARG A 181 31.64 13.78 -6.76
CA ARG A 181 31.73 14.27 -8.14
C ARG A 181 33.13 14.25 -8.74
N SER A 182 34.18 14.04 -7.92
CA SER A 182 35.56 14.03 -8.40
C SER A 182 36.49 13.15 -7.56
N ALA A 183 37.58 12.69 -8.17
CA ALA A 183 38.63 11.95 -7.45
C ALA A 183 39.30 12.78 -6.34
N ALA A 184 39.38 14.11 -6.50
CA ALA A 184 39.88 15.00 -5.45
C ALA A 184 38.94 15.02 -4.24
N ALA A 185 37.62 15.09 -4.46
CA ALA A 185 36.62 15.04 -3.40
C ALA A 185 36.66 13.69 -2.66
N ALA A 186 36.89 12.57 -3.36
CA ALA A 186 36.99 11.24 -2.76
C ALA A 186 38.15 11.11 -1.75
N LYS A 187 39.19 11.93 -1.88
CA LYS A 187 40.35 11.92 -0.97
C LYS A 187 40.13 12.73 0.30
N GLN A 188 38.97 13.38 0.47
CA GLN A 188 38.70 14.22 1.63
C GLN A 188 38.66 13.41 2.93
N PRO A 189 39.39 13.84 3.98
CA PRO A 189 39.35 13.18 5.28
C PRO A 189 37.95 13.11 5.89
N ALA A 190 37.10 14.11 5.61
CA ALA A 190 35.71 14.17 6.09
C ALA A 190 34.85 13.00 5.60
N LEU A 191 35.15 12.40 4.44
CA LEU A 191 34.43 11.24 3.91
C LEU A 191 34.82 9.92 4.60
N ARG A 192 35.97 9.86 5.27
CA ARG A 192 36.40 8.66 6.00
C ARG A 192 35.49 8.35 7.20
N ARG A 193 34.92 9.39 7.81
CA ARG A 193 34.01 9.25 8.94
C ARG A 193 33.09 10.46 9.05
N ILE A 194 31.81 10.24 8.76
CA ILE A 194 30.77 11.24 8.94
C ILE A 194 30.03 10.92 10.24
N ARG A 195 30.03 11.87 11.17
CA ARG A 195 29.32 11.75 12.45
C ARG A 195 27.96 12.41 12.31
N LEU A 196 26.91 11.60 12.29
CA LEU A 196 25.53 12.09 12.33
C LEU A 196 25.11 12.30 13.78
N GLY A 197 24.40 13.39 14.04
CA GLY A 197 23.66 13.53 15.30
C GLY A 197 22.50 12.54 15.30
N LEU A 198 22.25 11.89 16.43
CA LEU A 198 21.15 10.93 16.60
C LEU A 198 20.32 11.32 17.82
N ALA A 199 19.02 11.50 17.61
CA ALA A 199 18.03 11.54 18.68
C ALA A 199 17.06 10.36 18.51
N ALA A 200 16.65 9.74 19.62
CA ALA A 200 15.75 8.60 19.61
C ALA A 200 14.58 8.83 20.57
N THR A 201 13.39 8.35 20.19
CA THR A 201 12.18 8.43 21.01
C THR A 201 11.47 7.09 21.02
N GLY A 202 11.32 6.51 22.22
CA GLY A 202 10.59 5.25 22.39
C GLY A 202 11.27 4.00 21.80
N VAL A 203 12.54 4.11 21.36
CA VAL A 203 13.33 3.00 20.81
C VAL A 203 14.71 2.94 21.46
N ARG A 204 15.26 1.73 21.54
CA ARG A 204 16.69 1.50 21.78
C ARG A 204 17.37 1.38 20.43
N VAL A 205 18.39 2.20 20.20
CA VAL A 205 19.18 2.16 18.96
C VAL A 205 20.46 1.38 19.21
N THR A 206 20.75 0.41 18.35
CA THR A 206 22.02 -0.32 18.33
C THR A 206 22.65 -0.18 16.96
N ALA A 207 23.94 0.15 16.91
CA ALA A 207 24.67 0.21 15.65
C ALA A 207 24.92 -1.19 15.09
N GLY A 208 24.62 -1.39 13.81
CA GLY A 208 25.01 -2.55 13.02
C GLY A 208 26.50 -2.51 12.66
N ARG A 209 27.04 -3.64 12.20
CA ARG A 209 28.46 -3.75 11.80
C ARG A 209 28.81 -2.96 10.55
N ASP A 210 27.82 -2.63 9.75
CA ASP A 210 27.87 -1.91 8.47
C ASP A 210 27.58 -0.41 8.61
N GLY A 211 27.40 0.09 9.83
CA GLY A 211 26.97 1.47 10.08
C GLY A 211 25.46 1.68 9.96
N GLY A 212 24.68 0.63 9.74
CA GLY A 212 23.23 0.65 9.87
C GLY A 212 22.78 0.87 11.32
N LEU A 213 21.53 1.28 11.51
CA LEU A 213 20.93 1.43 12.83
C LEU A 213 19.81 0.40 13.00
N GLU A 214 19.88 -0.40 14.06
CA GLU A 214 18.79 -1.28 14.47
C GLU A 214 17.99 -0.60 15.59
N LEU A 215 16.70 -0.39 15.32
CA LEU A 215 15.77 0.22 16.26
C LEU A 215 14.95 -0.89 16.92
N ARG A 216 15.16 -1.08 18.22
CA ARG A 216 14.43 -2.08 19.02
C ARG A 216 13.43 -1.38 19.91
N ASP A 217 12.18 -1.79 19.85
CA ASP A 217 11.18 -1.40 20.83
C ASP A 217 11.51 -2.09 22.16
N PRO A 218 11.89 -1.36 23.22
CA PRO A 218 12.26 -1.97 24.50
C PRO A 218 11.09 -2.67 25.19
N ARG A 219 9.84 -2.39 24.78
CA ARG A 219 8.63 -3.02 25.32
C ARG A 219 8.11 -4.16 24.46
N ALA A 220 8.66 -4.35 23.27
CA ALA A 220 8.30 -5.51 22.46
C ALA A 220 8.86 -6.78 23.12
N PRO A 221 8.03 -7.80 23.38
CA PRO A 221 8.53 -9.03 23.96
C PRO A 221 9.62 -9.63 23.07
N TRP A 222 10.78 -9.89 23.66
CA TRP A 222 11.85 -10.67 23.03
C TRP A 222 11.27 -12.04 22.62
N SER A 223 11.14 -12.27 21.31
CA SER A 223 10.94 -13.62 20.78
C SER A 223 12.28 -14.11 20.24
N PRO A 224 12.99 -15.02 20.94
CA PRO A 224 14.05 -15.76 20.30
C PRO A 224 13.39 -16.61 19.21
N ALA A 225 13.89 -16.52 17.97
CA ALA A 225 13.48 -17.38 16.88
C ALA A 225 13.46 -18.83 17.40
N ARG A 226 12.27 -19.42 17.56
CA ARG A 226 12.16 -20.80 18.03
C ARG A 226 12.88 -21.65 16.99
N ARG A 227 13.98 -22.29 17.38
CA ARG A 227 14.61 -23.37 16.61
C ARG A 227 13.48 -24.30 16.19
N ARG A 228 13.21 -24.35 14.88
CA ARG A 228 12.26 -25.29 14.31
C ARG A 228 12.79 -26.68 14.62
N ARG A 229 12.10 -27.43 15.48
CA ARG A 229 12.24 -28.89 15.51
C ARG A 229 11.87 -29.39 14.11
N PRO A 230 12.70 -30.19 13.43
CA PRO A 230 12.26 -30.85 12.22
C PRO A 230 11.25 -31.93 12.63
N CYS A 231 10.06 -31.91 12.03
CA CYS A 231 9.10 -33.01 12.13
C CYS A 231 8.82 -33.54 10.72
N GLY A 232 9.27 -34.77 10.43
CA GLY A 232 8.37 -35.80 9.90
C GLY A 232 7.63 -36.40 11.11
N THR A 233 6.40 -36.87 11.04
CA THR A 233 5.57 -37.34 9.92
C THR A 233 4.11 -37.08 10.33
N ALA A 234 3.24 -36.74 9.38
CA ALA A 234 1.80 -36.46 9.61
C ALA A 234 0.97 -37.77 9.83
N PRO A 235 -0.33 -37.73 10.21
CA PRO A 235 -1.38 -37.19 9.33
C PRO A 235 -2.59 -36.43 9.96
N ALA A 236 -3.18 -35.61 9.08
CA ALA A 236 -4.60 -35.22 8.88
C ALA A 236 -5.42 -34.43 9.93
N GLY A 237 -5.75 -33.18 9.54
CA GLY A 237 -6.90 -32.40 10.00
C GLY A 237 -6.79 -30.94 9.52
N PRO A 238 -7.68 -30.40 8.67
CA PRO A 238 -7.46 -29.06 8.11
C PRO A 238 -7.97 -27.99 9.07
N ARG A 239 -7.07 -27.48 9.92
CA ARG A 239 -7.24 -26.21 10.64
C ARG A 239 -6.31 -25.14 10.05
N SER A 240 -6.93 -23.98 9.82
CA SER A 240 -6.40 -22.66 9.49
C SER A 240 -4.89 -22.46 9.63
N ARG A 241 -4.20 -22.09 8.55
CA ARG A 241 -2.77 -21.77 8.57
C ARG A 241 -2.54 -20.27 8.38
N ARG A 242 -2.19 -19.64 9.50
CA ARG A 242 -1.87 -18.22 9.66
C ARG A 242 -0.41 -17.97 9.22
N SER A 243 -0.24 -16.87 8.50
CA SER A 243 0.95 -16.32 7.86
C SER A 243 2.15 -16.15 8.80
N GLN A 244 3.33 -16.58 8.33
CA GLN A 244 4.63 -16.21 8.87
C GLN A 244 5.23 -15.12 7.97
N TRP A 245 5.73 -14.05 8.57
CA TRP A 245 6.48 -13.00 7.88
C TRP A 245 7.96 -13.16 8.18
N THR A 246 8.78 -13.18 7.13
CA THR A 246 10.23 -13.01 7.19
C THR A 246 10.56 -11.70 6.48
N ALA A 247 11.03 -10.70 7.23
CA ALA A 247 11.80 -9.61 6.65
C ALA A 247 13.21 -10.17 6.40
N GLY A 248 13.45 -10.67 5.19
CA GLY A 248 14.78 -11.05 4.73
C GLY A 248 15.45 -9.86 4.03
N PRO A 249 16.77 -9.66 4.19
CA PRO A 249 17.51 -8.66 3.43
C PRO A 249 17.53 -9.05 1.94
N SER A 250 17.25 -8.08 1.08
CA SER A 250 17.42 -8.25 -0.37
C SER A 250 18.91 -8.48 -0.69
N PRO A 251 19.26 -9.52 -1.48
CA PRO A 251 20.64 -9.86 -1.77
C PRO A 251 21.10 -9.15 -3.04
N TRP A 252 21.85 -8.06 -2.90
CA TRP A 252 22.69 -7.57 -4.00
C TRP A 252 24.03 -7.13 -3.43
N PHE A 253 25.00 -8.04 -3.49
CA PHE A 253 26.36 -7.85 -4.01
C PHE A 253 27.18 -9.10 -3.67
N ARG A 254 27.42 -9.92 -4.70
CA ARG A 254 28.40 -10.99 -4.74
C ARG A 254 29.58 -10.47 -5.58
N THR A 255 30.74 -10.35 -4.98
CA THR A 255 32.05 -10.33 -5.64
C THR A 255 32.90 -11.26 -4.78
N GLY A 256 33.32 -12.43 -5.24
CA GLY A 256 34.21 -12.63 -6.38
C GLY A 256 35.63 -12.61 -5.82
N GLY A 257 36.28 -13.78 -5.79
CA GLY A 257 37.44 -14.08 -4.96
C GLY A 257 38.73 -13.33 -5.27
N SER A 258 39.66 -13.36 -4.31
CA SER A 258 40.86 -14.22 -4.35
C SER A 258 41.28 -14.51 -2.91
#